data_AF-A0A0B6ZKW9-F1
#
_entry.id   AF-A0A0B6ZKW9-F1
#
_cell.length_a   1.000
_cell.length_b   1.000
_cell.length_c   1.000
_cell.angle_alpha   90.00
_cell.angle_beta   90.00
_cell.angle_gamma   90.00
#
_symmetry.space_group_name_H-M   'P 1'
#
loop_
_entity.id
_entity.type
_entity.pdbx_description
1 polymer ?
#
loop_
_entity_poly.entity_id
_entity_poly.type
_entity_poly.pdbx_seq_one_letter_code
_entity_poly.pdbx_strand_id
1 'polypeptide(L)'
;HCPQHYFGRVQAVQLASTFRQNITKPLLHTQGVCLPCHHSCLTCRGSLATDCFQCASGFEWKGELCEKKMIWDLLDPDVMKHLAWAIILCIALIGESCF
;
A
#
# COMPACT_ATOMS: atom_id res chain seq x y z
N HIS A 1 0.66 9.50 -20.35
CA HIS A 1 -0.10 9.30 -19.10
C HIS A 1 0.26 7.91 -18.59
N CYS A 2 0.72 7.76 -17.34
CA CYS A 2 1.03 6.44 -16.78
C CYS A 2 -0.27 5.72 -16.38
N PRO A 3 -0.31 4.37 -16.42
CA PRO A 3 -1.45 3.60 -15.96
C PRO A 3 -1.64 3.70 -14.43
N GLN A 4 -2.80 3.23 -13.94
CA GLN A 4 -3.08 3.08 -12.50
C GLN A 4 -1.96 2.26 -11.83
N HIS A 5 -1.61 2.55 -10.57
CA HIS A 5 -0.44 2.04 -9.83
C HIS A 5 0.94 2.51 -10.32
N TYR A 6 1.01 3.45 -11.26
CA TYR A 6 2.29 4.02 -11.71
C TYR A 6 2.27 5.55 -11.70
N PHE A 7 3.39 6.16 -11.31
CA PHE A 7 3.57 7.62 -11.36
C PHE A 7 4.65 7.99 -12.36
N GLY A 8 4.44 9.12 -13.04
CA GLY A 8 5.41 9.67 -13.99
C GLY A 8 6.54 10.40 -13.26
N ARG A 9 7.79 10.06 -13.57
CA ARG A 9 8.96 10.79 -13.10
C ARG A 9 9.85 11.15 -14.28
N VAL A 10 10.35 12.37 -14.29
CA VAL A 10 11.38 12.79 -15.24
C VAL A 10 12.74 12.41 -14.66
N GLN A 11 13.46 11.53 -15.35
CA GLN A 11 14.86 11.29 -15.04
C GLN A 11 15.72 12.07 -16.03
N ALA A 12 16.64 12.87 -15.49
CA ALA A 12 17.73 13.44 -16.26
C ALA A 12 18.71 12.30 -16.55
N VAL A 13 18.62 11.70 -17.73
CA VAL A 13 19.60 10.72 -18.15
C VAL A 13 20.75 11.48 -18.79
N GLN A 14 21.92 11.38 -18.17
CA GLN A 14 23.18 11.72 -18.82
C GLN A 14 23.36 10.66 -19.91
N LEU A 15 23.09 10.99 -21.17
CA LEU A 15 23.53 10.12 -22.25
C LEU A 15 25.07 10.12 -22.20
N ALA A 16 25.65 9.04 -21.68
CA ALA A 16 26.99 8.61 -22.04
C ALA A 16 26.93 8.13 -23.50
N SER A 17 26.60 9.04 -24.41
CA SER A 17 26.69 8.82 -25.83
C SER A 17 28.17 8.75 -26.16
N THR A 18 28.68 7.55 -26.44
CA THR A 18 29.96 7.33 -27.13
C THR A 18 29.90 7.76 -28.61
N PHE A 19 28.87 8.51 -29.01
CA PHE A 19 28.83 9.14 -30.33
C PHE A 19 29.74 10.38 -30.34
N ARG A 20 30.84 10.25 -31.08
CA ARG A 20 31.80 11.31 -31.40
C ARG A 20 31.11 12.41 -32.23
N GLN A 21 30.35 13.29 -31.58
CA GLN A 21 29.88 14.53 -32.19
C GLN A 21 30.22 15.70 -31.27
N ASN A 22 31.07 16.55 -31.82
CA ASN A 22 31.78 17.65 -31.19
C ASN A 22 30.84 18.84 -30.91
N ILE A 23 29.93 18.70 -29.94
CA ILE A 23 28.99 19.76 -29.54
C ILE A 23 28.96 19.86 -28.02
N THR A 24 29.47 20.97 -27.49
CA THR A 24 29.60 21.33 -26.06
C THR A 24 28.25 21.65 -25.37
N LYS A 25 27.16 20.98 -25.77
CA LYS A 25 25.83 21.14 -25.17
C LYS A 25 25.45 19.84 -24.46
N PRO A 26 25.38 19.80 -23.12
CA PRO A 26 24.81 18.65 -22.43
C PRO A 26 23.35 18.50 -22.87
N LEU A 27 23.07 17.50 -23.70
CA LEU A 27 21.72 17.15 -24.10
C LEU A 27 21.05 16.51 -22.89
N LEU A 28 20.46 17.34 -22.03
CA LEU A 28 19.63 16.92 -20.90
C LEU A 28 18.36 16.28 -21.46
N HIS A 29 18.43 14.99 -21.77
CA HIS A 29 17.28 14.25 -22.26
C HIS A 29 16.41 13.87 -21.06
N THR A 30 15.26 14.53 -20.92
CA THR A 30 14.26 14.21 -19.92
C THR A 30 13.42 13.04 -20.43
N GLN A 31 13.78 11.83 -20.01
CA GLN A 31 12.96 10.65 -20.26
C GLN A 31 11.86 10.60 -19.20
N GLY A 32 10.60 10.60 -19.64
CA GLY A 32 9.45 10.35 -18.76
C GLY A 32 9.34 8.86 -18.52
N VAL A 33 9.67 8.40 -17.31
CA VAL A 33 9.52 7.00 -16.91
C VAL A 33 8.29 6.83 -16.01
N CYS A 34 7.63 5.68 -16.12
CA CYS A 34 6.58 5.28 -15.19
C CYS A 34 7.20 4.39 -14.11
N LEU A 35 7.19 4.85 -12.87
CA LEU A 35 7.68 4.10 -11.72
C LEU A 35 6.49 3.50 -10.97
N PRO A 36 6.62 2.28 -10.42
CA PRO A 36 5.55 1.66 -9.63
C PRO A 36 5.31 2.44 -8.34
N CYS A 37 4.04 2.57 -7.97
CA CYS A 37 3.59 3.04 -6.68
C CYS A 37 3.80 1.98 -5.59
N HIS A 38 3.68 2.39 -4.32
CA HIS A 38 3.55 1.43 -3.24
C HIS A 38 2.27 0.58 -3.42
N HIS A 39 2.33 -0.72 -3.07
CA HIS A 39 1.24 -1.66 -3.29
C HIS A 39 -0.08 -1.25 -2.61
N SER A 40 0.00 -0.51 -1.51
CA SER A 40 -1.19 0.00 -0.79
C SER A 40 -1.93 1.11 -1.55
N CYS A 41 -1.42 1.57 -2.69
CA CYS A 41 -1.87 2.78 -3.35
C CYS A 41 -2.31 2.55 -4.79
N LEU A 42 -3.45 3.13 -5.13
CA LEU A 42 -4.04 3.13 -6.47
C LEU A 42 -3.38 4.20 -7.35
N THR A 43 -3.25 5.41 -6.81
CA THR A 43 -2.60 6.55 -7.47
C THR A 43 -1.63 7.18 -6.49
N CYS A 44 -0.40 7.48 -6.92
CA CYS A 44 0.63 8.07 -6.09
C CYS A 44 1.39 9.21 -6.79
N ARG A 45 2.00 10.09 -6.00
CA ARG A 45 2.94 11.12 -6.44
C ARG A 45 4.40 10.69 -6.29
N GLY A 46 4.64 9.66 -5.50
CA GLY A 46 5.96 9.12 -5.20
C GLY A 46 5.88 7.62 -4.89
N SER A 47 7.06 7.01 -4.74
CA SER A 47 7.18 5.58 -4.41
C SER A 47 6.88 5.28 -2.93
N LEU A 48 6.75 6.30 -2.09
CA LEU A 48 6.42 6.14 -0.69
C LEU A 48 4.92 5.91 -0.51
N ALA A 49 4.59 5.12 0.50
CA ALA A 49 3.23 4.80 0.87
C ALA A 49 2.46 6.00 1.46
N THR A 50 3.18 7.07 1.84
CA THR A 50 2.62 8.35 2.30
C THR A 50 2.31 9.33 1.16
N ASP A 51 2.94 9.16 0.00
CA ASP A 51 2.74 10.00 -1.19
C ASP A 51 1.55 9.51 -2.05
N CYS A 52 0.55 8.90 -1.42
CA CYS A 52 -0.58 8.32 -2.13
C CYS A 52 -1.74 9.30 -2.21
N PHE A 53 -2.37 9.38 -3.39
CA PHE A 53 -3.60 10.17 -3.59
C PHE A 53 -4.84 9.33 -3.31
N GLN A 54 -4.78 8.03 -3.64
CA GLN A 54 -5.85 7.08 -3.37
C GLN A 54 -5.24 5.76 -2.91
N CYS A 55 -5.81 5.19 -1.85
CA CYS A 55 -5.46 3.85 -1.39
C CYS A 55 -6.10 2.80 -2.30
N ALA A 56 -5.42 1.67 -2.48
CA ALA A 56 -5.95 0.51 -3.18
C ALA A 56 -7.10 -0.12 -2.39
N SER A 57 -7.92 -0.93 -3.06
CA SER A 57 -9.03 -1.66 -2.43
C SER A 57 -8.53 -2.51 -1.26
N GLY A 58 -9.13 -2.37 -0.08
CA GLY A 58 -8.70 -3.07 1.13
C GLY A 58 -7.57 -2.39 1.90
N PHE A 59 -7.23 -1.15 1.58
CA PHE A 59 -6.40 -0.27 2.39
C PHE A 59 -7.23 0.94 2.85
N GLU A 60 -7.02 1.38 4.09
CA GLU A 60 -7.66 2.56 4.67
C GLU A 60 -6.64 3.67 4.90
N TRP A 61 -7.08 4.91 4.70
CA TRP A 61 -6.27 6.07 4.97
C TRP A 61 -6.17 6.27 6.49
N LYS A 62 -5.03 5.91 7.09
CA LYS A 62 -4.76 6.14 8.51
C LYS A 62 -3.65 7.17 8.67
N GLY A 63 -4.06 8.36 9.11
CA GLY A 63 -3.14 9.49 9.30
C GLY A 63 -2.58 9.99 7.96
N GLU A 64 -1.39 9.52 7.63
CA GLU A 64 -0.62 9.90 6.42
C GLU A 64 -0.22 8.68 5.57
N LEU A 65 -0.72 7.48 5.89
CA LEU A 65 -0.33 6.22 5.25
C LEU A 65 -1.56 5.39 4.87
N CYS A 66 -1.52 4.77 3.69
CA CYS A 66 -2.47 3.72 3.32
C CYS A 66 -2.11 2.42 4.06
N GLU A 67 -2.77 2.16 5.18
CA GLU A 67 -2.59 0.93 5.93
C GLU A 67 -3.59 -0.14 5.48
N LYS A 68 -3.18 -1.41 5.54
CA LYS A 68 -4.07 -2.50 5.17
C LYS A 68 -5.28 -2.47 6.11
N LYS A 69 -6.48 -2.53 5.54
CA LYS A 69 -7.73 -2.70 6.28
C LYS A 69 -7.66 -4.05 6.97
N MET A 70 -7.22 -4.06 8.22
CA MET A 70 -7.56 -5.14 9.11
C MET A 70 -9.04 -4.92 9.40
N ILE A 71 -9.87 -5.74 8.75
CA ILE A 71 -11.31 -5.73 8.98
C ILE A 71 -11.53 -6.32 10.38
N TRP A 72 -11.36 -5.48 11.41
CA TRP A 72 -11.81 -5.76 12.77
C TRP A 72 -13.35 -5.84 12.82
N ASP A 73 -14.03 -5.62 11.70
CA ASP A 73 -15.44 -5.98 11.48
C ASP A 73 -15.67 -7.51 11.52
N LEU A 74 -14.62 -8.33 11.34
CA LEU A 74 -14.68 -9.77 11.68
C LEU A 74 -14.30 -10.06 13.13
N LEU A 75 -13.80 -9.05 13.85
CA LEU A 75 -13.78 -9.03 15.31
C LEU A 75 -15.05 -8.31 15.79
N ASP A 76 -16.19 -8.75 15.25
CA ASP A 76 -17.49 -8.35 15.71
C ASP A 76 -17.52 -8.55 17.25
N PRO A 77 -17.75 -7.51 18.06
CA PRO A 77 -17.81 -7.65 19.51
C PRO A 77 -18.89 -8.66 19.94
N ASP A 78 -19.88 -8.92 19.08
CA ASP A 78 -20.88 -9.96 19.26
C ASP A 78 -20.29 -11.39 19.10
N VAL A 79 -19.37 -11.62 18.15
CA VAL A 79 -18.69 -12.92 18.00
C VAL A 79 -17.73 -13.19 19.16
N MET A 80 -17.06 -12.16 19.68
CA MET A 80 -16.21 -12.29 20.87
C MET A 80 -17.02 -12.55 22.14
N LYS A 81 -18.22 -11.96 22.25
CA LYS A 81 -19.17 -12.24 23.34
C LYS A 81 -19.68 -13.68 23.28
N HIS A 82 -19.99 -14.21 22.10
CA HIS A 82 -20.39 -15.60 21.94
C HIS A 82 -19.27 -16.59 22.28
N LEU A 83 -18.02 -16.29 21.92
CA LEU A 83 -16.86 -17.10 22.30
C LEU A 83 -16.61 -17.05 23.81
N ALA A 84 -16.77 -15.89 24.45
CA ALA A 84 -16.67 -15.74 25.89
C ALA A 84 -17.79 -16.47 26.64
N TRP A 85 -19.04 -16.45 26.12
CA TRP A 85 -20.17 -17.16 26.71
C TRP A 85 -20.04 -18.67 26.52
N ALA A 86 -19.52 -19.11 25.38
CA ALA A 86 -19.09 -20.48 25.20
C ALA A 86 -18.07 -20.81 26.28
N ILE A 87 -16.92 -20.12 26.37
CA ILE A 87 -15.87 -20.36 27.38
C ILE A 87 -16.38 -20.30 28.84
N ILE A 88 -17.37 -19.47 29.15
CA ILE A 88 -17.98 -19.42 30.50
C ILE A 88 -18.88 -20.62 30.74
N LEU A 89 -19.73 -20.99 29.78
CA LEU A 89 -20.47 -22.25 29.82
C LEU A 89 -19.49 -23.43 29.87
N CYS A 90 -18.32 -23.30 29.24
CA CYS A 90 -17.26 -24.28 29.21
C CYS A 90 -16.69 -24.57 30.57
N ILE A 91 -16.31 -23.51 31.26
CA ILE A 91 -15.75 -23.61 32.60
C ILE A 91 -16.84 -23.98 33.62
N ALA A 92 -18.09 -23.54 33.43
CA ALA A 92 -19.21 -23.93 34.27
C ALA A 92 -19.58 -25.41 34.09
N LEU A 93 -19.47 -25.93 32.87
CA LEU A 93 -19.70 -27.34 32.55
C LEU A 93 -18.43 -28.18 32.73
N ILE A 94 -17.20 -27.69 32.83
CA ILE A 94 -16.06 -28.52 33.29
C ILE A 94 -16.06 -28.69 34.82
N GLY A 95 -17.02 -28.08 35.51
CA GLY A 95 -17.51 -28.51 36.82
C GLY A 95 -18.45 -29.74 36.77
N GLU A 96 -19.03 -30.08 35.61
CA GLU A 96 -19.75 -31.32 35.28
C GLU A 96 -19.69 -31.61 33.75
N SER A 97 -18.52 -32.03 33.25
CA SER A 97 -18.20 -32.29 31.82
C SER A 97 -18.54 -31.19 30.77
N CYS A 98 -17.47 -30.56 30.26
CA CYS A 98 -17.37 -29.91 28.95
C CYS A 98 -18.56 -29.01 28.55
N PHE A 99 -18.30 -27.72 28.62
CA PHE A 99 -18.33 -27.01 27.35
C PHE A 99 -16.88 -26.59 27.13
#